data_AF-A0A936BRA8-F1
#
_entry.id   AF-A0A936BRA8-F1
#
_cell.length_a   1.000
_cell.length_b   1.000
_cell.length_c   1.000
_cell.angle_alpha   90.00
_cell.angle_beta   90.00
_cell.angle_gamma   90.00
#
_symmetry.space_group_name_H-M   'P 1'
#
loop_
_entity.id
_entity.type
_entity.pdbx_description
1 polymer ?
#
loop_
_entity_poly.entity_id
_entity_poly.type
_entity_poly.pdbx_seq_one_letter_code
_entity_poly.pdbx_strand_id
1 'polypeptide(L)'
;MAVGSSGSWFLKQGTFTQLYLRYCVWVPANYYGSTSGVQKLFHIWGTSDASASGASQAVPSLYGVGTGSLSHQLRLQNMSTKNGGVISFNLGCAAAARNRWDRVEVLLTQNSSGSANGVAKMWVNGTLCMQRSNLTWSGAARTGKRWTAVQLNPTYGGTGKVQTAQYIRYGAVRVSAK
;
A
#
# COMPACT_ATOMS: atom_id res chain seq x y z
N MET A 1 13.43 0.40 14.59
CA MET A 1 14.02 0.25 13.24
C MET A 1 13.78 1.56 12.51
N ALA A 2 14.82 2.37 12.31
CA ALA A 2 14.74 3.54 11.43
C ALA A 2 14.78 3.01 9.99
N VAL A 3 13.84 3.39 9.13
CA VAL A 3 13.74 2.83 7.78
C VAL A 3 13.67 3.96 6.77
N GLY A 4 14.78 4.17 6.05
CA GLY A 4 14.97 5.24 5.07
C GLY A 4 16.07 4.96 4.05
N SER A 5 16.61 3.74 4.00
CA SER A 5 17.54 3.31 2.95
C SER A 5 16.94 2.17 2.13
N SER A 6 17.36 2.08 0.87
CA SER A 6 16.91 1.21 -0.22
C SER A 6 17.03 -0.31 0.01
N GLY A 7 17.12 -0.78 1.25
CA GLY A 7 17.46 -2.16 1.61
C GLY A 7 16.34 -3.04 2.18
N SER A 8 15.15 -2.51 2.50
CA SER A 8 14.10 -3.31 3.18
C SER A 8 13.10 -3.98 2.22
N TRP A 9 13.58 -4.93 1.44
CA TRP A 9 12.79 -5.72 0.50
C TRP A 9 12.42 -7.07 1.11
N PHE A 10 11.13 -7.44 1.13
CA PHE A 10 10.69 -8.76 1.60
C PHE A 10 10.57 -9.79 0.47
N LEU A 11 10.44 -9.32 -0.76
CA LEU A 11 10.52 -10.11 -2.00
C LEU A 11 11.21 -9.22 -3.03
N LYS A 12 12.14 -9.77 -3.81
CA LYS A 12 12.87 -9.00 -4.84
C LYS A 12 12.51 -9.44 -6.26
N GLN A 13 12.19 -10.72 -6.48
CA GLN A 13 11.90 -11.28 -7.80
C GLN A 13 11.02 -12.54 -7.69
N GLY A 14 9.89 -12.56 -8.39
CA GLY A 14 9.06 -13.73 -8.58
C GLY A 14 7.97 -13.49 -9.62
N THR A 15 7.33 -14.55 -10.11
CA THR A 15 6.28 -14.51 -11.15
C THR A 15 4.90 -14.73 -10.53
N PHE A 16 4.59 -13.93 -9.51
CA PHE A 16 3.36 -14.10 -8.75
C PHE A 16 2.24 -13.27 -9.35
N THR A 17 1.11 -13.89 -9.63
CA THR A 17 -0.11 -13.20 -10.07
C THR A 17 -0.93 -12.74 -8.88
N GLN A 18 -0.72 -13.34 -7.71
CA GLN A 18 -1.36 -12.97 -6.46
C GLN A 18 -0.31 -12.70 -5.36
N LEU A 19 -0.52 -11.65 -4.58
CA LEU A 19 0.33 -11.28 -3.46
C LEU A 19 -0.53 -10.96 -2.24
N TYR A 20 -0.17 -11.57 -1.12
CA TYR A 20 -0.72 -11.28 0.20
C TYR A 20 0.36 -10.70 1.11
N LEU A 21 0.03 -9.58 1.74
CA LEU A 21 0.85 -8.92 2.76
C LEU A 21 0.03 -8.77 4.04
N ARG A 22 0.57 -9.24 5.15
CA ARG A 22 0.06 -8.99 6.50
C ARG A 22 1.11 -8.26 7.32
N TYR A 23 0.68 -7.30 8.12
CA TYR A 23 1.54 -6.64 9.10
C TYR A 23 0.72 -6.11 10.26
N CYS A 24 1.38 -5.88 11.39
CA CYS A 24 0.86 -5.04 12.47
C CYS A 24 1.57 -3.69 12.40
N VAL A 25 0.83 -2.60 12.59
CA VAL A 25 1.37 -1.25 12.67
C VAL A 25 0.87 -0.56 13.95
N TRP A 26 1.74 0.20 14.59
CA TRP A 26 1.41 1.02 15.75
C TRP A 26 1.99 2.42 15.56
N VAL A 27 1.19 3.42 15.87
CA VAL A 27 1.59 4.83 15.90
C VAL A 27 1.49 5.34 17.34
N PRO A 28 2.41 6.20 17.80
CA PRO A 28 2.40 6.70 19.17
C PRO A 28 1.22 7.63 19.43
N ALA A 29 0.87 7.80 20.71
CA ALA A 29 -0.19 8.70 21.17
C ALA A 29 -0.05 10.14 20.62
N ASN A 30 1.19 10.62 20.51
CA ASN A 30 1.53 11.95 20.02
C ASN A 30 1.85 11.99 18.52
N TYR A 31 1.49 10.97 17.74
CA TYR A 31 1.77 10.94 16.31
C TYR A 31 1.15 12.16 15.60
N TYR A 32 1.99 12.94 14.93
CA TYR A 32 1.59 14.11 14.17
C TYR A 32 1.66 13.83 12.66
N GLY A 33 0.50 13.79 12.00
CA GLY A 33 0.42 13.56 10.56
C GLY A 33 1.00 14.73 9.75
N SER A 34 1.64 14.43 8.63
CA SER A 34 2.16 15.45 7.71
C SER A 34 1.06 16.38 7.20
N THR A 35 1.42 17.57 6.71
CA THR A 35 0.45 18.50 6.13
C THR A 35 -0.21 17.98 4.85
N SER A 36 0.42 17.03 4.14
CA SER A 36 -0.20 16.30 3.03
C SER A 36 -1.20 15.24 3.49
N GLY A 37 -1.18 14.90 4.77
CA GLY A 37 -1.96 13.84 5.38
C GLY A 37 -1.44 12.44 5.09
N VAL A 38 -0.44 12.25 4.21
CA VAL A 38 -0.07 10.91 3.73
C VAL A 38 1.19 10.39 4.41
N GLN A 39 1.07 9.25 5.08
CA GLN A 39 2.19 8.42 5.49
C GLN A 39 2.11 7.08 4.76
N LYS A 40 2.97 6.86 3.76
CA LYS A 40 3.11 5.56 3.11
C LYS A 40 3.75 4.59 4.09
N LEU A 41 3.35 3.33 4.06
CA LEU A 41 3.90 2.27 4.92
C LEU A 41 4.75 1.31 4.10
N PHE A 42 4.19 0.85 2.99
CA PHE A 42 4.84 -0.07 2.06
C PHE A 42 4.66 0.40 0.64
N HIS A 43 5.58 -0.02 -0.22
CA HIS A 43 5.39 0.00 -1.67
C HIS A 43 5.34 -1.44 -2.17
N ILE A 44 4.25 -1.78 -2.87
CA ILE A 44 4.10 -3.07 -3.53
C ILE A 44 4.27 -2.85 -5.03
N TRP A 45 5.26 -3.55 -5.59
CA TRP A 45 5.74 -3.36 -6.95
C TRP A 45 5.28 -4.49 -7.86
N GLY A 46 4.94 -4.14 -9.09
CA GLY A 46 4.54 -5.11 -10.10
C GLY A 46 4.73 -4.57 -11.52
N THR A 47 4.42 -5.42 -12.49
CA THR A 47 4.44 -5.07 -13.91
C THR A 47 3.50 -3.90 -14.16
N SER A 48 4.04 -2.81 -14.71
CA SER A 48 3.34 -1.53 -14.87
C SER A 48 3.57 -0.97 -16.26
N ASP A 49 2.64 -0.15 -16.74
CA ASP A 49 2.82 0.61 -17.98
C ASP A 49 3.81 1.76 -17.80
N ALA A 50 3.91 2.30 -16.58
CA ALA A 50 4.74 3.46 -16.25
C ALA A 50 6.26 3.18 -16.31
N SER A 51 6.68 1.92 -16.27
CA SER A 51 8.10 1.54 -16.31
C SER A 51 8.29 0.13 -16.87
N ALA A 52 9.32 -0.05 -17.70
CA ALA A 52 9.70 -1.36 -18.25
C ALA A 52 10.17 -2.36 -17.18
N SER A 53 10.74 -1.88 -16.08
CA SER A 53 11.16 -2.70 -14.94
C SER A 53 10.07 -2.91 -13.89
N GLY A 54 8.86 -2.38 -14.13
CA GLY A 54 7.77 -2.33 -13.16
C GLY A 54 7.78 -1.07 -12.30
N ALA A 55 6.70 -0.87 -11.56
CA ALA A 55 6.49 0.31 -10.73
C ALA A 55 5.79 -0.05 -9.41
N SER A 56 5.86 0.85 -8.43
CA SER A 56 5.04 0.73 -7.23
C SER A 56 3.58 0.98 -7.62
N GLN A 57 2.73 -0.04 -7.46
CA GLN A 57 1.35 0.00 -7.92
C GLN A 57 0.34 0.11 -6.78
N ALA A 58 0.64 -0.48 -5.62
CA ALA A 58 -0.21 -0.43 -4.44
C ALA A 58 0.59 0.02 -3.22
N VAL A 59 0.01 0.94 -2.44
CA VAL A 59 0.69 1.62 -1.33
C VAL A 59 -0.23 1.65 -0.11
N PRO A 60 -0.12 0.64 0.77
CA PRO A 60 -0.71 0.73 2.11
C PRO A 60 -0.14 1.96 2.83
N SER A 61 -1.01 2.76 3.42
CA SER A 61 -0.72 4.09 3.97
C SER A 61 -1.58 4.36 5.20
N LEU A 62 -1.16 5.31 6.03
CA LEU A 62 -2.02 6.03 6.95
C LEU A 62 -2.36 7.40 6.36
N TYR A 63 -3.57 7.88 6.63
CA TYR A 63 -4.02 9.21 6.27
C TYR A 63 -4.57 9.99 7.45
N GLY A 64 -4.05 11.19 7.65
CA GLY A 64 -4.52 12.18 8.62
C GLY A 64 -3.49 13.29 8.81
N VAL A 65 -3.97 14.51 9.08
CA VAL A 65 -3.14 15.71 9.23
C VAL A 65 -3.04 16.09 10.70
N GLY A 66 -1.84 16.43 11.15
CA GLY A 66 -1.58 16.86 12.52
C GLY A 66 -2.06 15.87 13.58
N THR A 67 -2.79 16.37 14.57
CA THR A 67 -3.39 15.59 15.66
C THR A 67 -4.76 15.01 15.32
N GLY A 68 -5.29 15.31 14.12
CA GLY A 68 -6.60 14.85 13.68
C GLY A 68 -6.71 13.33 13.55
N SER A 69 -7.90 12.84 13.24
CA SER A 69 -8.16 11.41 13.06
C SER A 69 -7.23 10.79 12.00
N LEU A 70 -6.80 9.56 12.26
CA LEU A 70 -6.03 8.77 11.30
C LEU A 70 -6.94 7.69 10.70
N SER A 71 -6.67 7.33 9.46
CA SER A 71 -7.32 6.23 8.75
C SER A 71 -6.31 5.41 7.97
N HIS A 72 -6.52 4.10 7.88
CA HIS A 72 -5.78 3.25 6.96
C HIS A 72 -6.25 3.51 5.52
N GLN A 73 -5.31 3.48 4.60
CA GLN A 73 -5.57 3.59 3.17
C GLN A 73 -4.76 2.56 2.37
N LEU A 74 -5.33 2.01 1.30
CA LEU A 74 -4.62 1.46 0.15
C LEU A 74 -4.71 2.42 -1.04
N ARG A 75 -3.61 3.07 -1.39
CA ARG A 75 -3.53 3.92 -2.57
C ARG A 75 -3.06 3.11 -3.77
N LEU A 76 -3.64 3.34 -4.94
CA LEU A 76 -3.09 2.83 -6.20
C LEU A 76 -2.44 3.96 -6.99
N GLN A 77 -1.36 3.62 -7.66
CA GLN A 77 -0.59 4.58 -8.47
C GLN A 77 0.13 3.81 -9.58
N ASN A 78 0.67 4.50 -10.58
CA ASN A 78 1.45 3.87 -11.66
C ASN A 78 0.76 2.64 -12.29
N MET A 79 -0.56 2.68 -12.39
CA MET A 79 -1.36 1.67 -13.09
C MET A 79 -1.57 2.08 -14.56
N SER A 80 -2.20 1.22 -15.36
CA SER A 80 -2.58 1.64 -16.72
C SER A 80 -3.48 2.88 -16.67
N THR A 81 -3.43 3.67 -17.74
CA THR A 81 -4.12 4.97 -17.89
C THR A 81 -5.65 4.92 -17.73
N LYS A 82 -6.23 3.73 -17.55
CA LYS A 82 -7.67 3.54 -17.29
C LYS A 82 -8.06 3.55 -15.80
N ASN A 83 -7.12 3.46 -14.85
CA ASN A 83 -7.46 3.23 -13.43
C ASN A 83 -6.55 3.92 -12.38
N GLY A 84 -5.67 4.85 -12.78
CA GLY A 84 -4.77 5.53 -11.84
C GLY A 84 -5.49 6.53 -10.91
N GLY A 85 -5.14 6.54 -9.61
CA GLY A 85 -5.69 7.47 -8.61
C GLY A 85 -5.90 6.82 -7.23
N VAL A 86 -6.31 7.61 -6.24
CA VAL A 86 -6.76 7.06 -4.95
C VAL A 86 -7.99 6.17 -5.22
N ILE A 87 -7.95 4.89 -4.81
CA ILE A 87 -9.21 4.14 -4.75
C ILE A 87 -9.99 4.66 -3.56
N SER A 88 -11.22 5.14 -3.80
CA SER A 88 -12.18 5.47 -2.76
C SER A 88 -12.43 4.25 -1.87
N PHE A 89 -12.22 4.39 -0.56
CA PHE A 89 -12.56 3.38 0.44
C PHE A 89 -14.08 3.22 0.53
N ASN A 90 -14.52 2.05 0.98
CA ASN A 90 -15.84 1.96 1.60
C ASN A 90 -15.82 2.85 2.85
N LEU A 91 -16.78 3.76 2.98
CA LEU A 91 -16.87 4.70 4.10
C LEU A 91 -16.88 3.93 5.44
N GLY A 92 -15.96 4.26 6.35
CA GLY A 92 -16.14 4.05 7.80
C GLY A 92 -15.38 2.93 8.53
N CYS A 93 -14.74 1.96 7.86
CA CYS A 93 -14.22 0.79 8.59
C CYS A 93 -12.76 0.90 9.12
N ALA A 94 -12.02 1.94 8.71
CA ALA A 94 -10.55 1.90 8.70
C ALA A 94 -9.90 2.94 9.63
N ALA A 95 -10.57 3.39 10.69
CA ALA A 95 -9.96 4.32 11.64
C ALA A 95 -8.70 3.70 12.27
N ALA A 96 -7.56 4.37 12.09
CA ALA A 96 -6.31 4.00 12.73
C ALA A 96 -6.25 4.71 14.08
N ALA A 97 -6.15 3.97 15.17
CA ALA A 97 -6.04 4.57 16.49
C ALA A 97 -4.57 4.81 16.86
N ARG A 98 -4.31 5.96 17.50
CA ARG A 98 -3.02 6.21 18.14
C ARG A 98 -2.88 5.34 19.38
N ASN A 99 -1.65 4.97 19.70
CA ASN A 99 -1.29 4.10 20.82
C ASN A 99 -1.95 2.70 20.79
N ARG A 100 -2.30 2.19 19.60
CA ARG A 100 -2.89 0.87 19.41
C ARG A 100 -2.21 0.14 18.25
N TRP A 101 -2.04 -1.17 18.39
CA TRP A 101 -1.63 -2.02 17.27
C TRP A 101 -2.84 -2.33 16.40
N ASP A 102 -2.75 -2.02 15.11
CA ASP A 102 -3.71 -2.46 14.11
C ASP A 102 -3.10 -3.57 13.27
N ARG A 103 -3.83 -4.67 13.09
CA ARG A 103 -3.50 -5.72 12.13
C ARG A 103 -4.05 -5.34 10.77
N VAL A 104 -3.20 -5.29 9.77
CA VAL A 104 -3.57 -4.95 8.39
C VAL A 104 -3.19 -6.08 7.46
N GLU A 105 -4.10 -6.38 6.55
CA GLU A 105 -3.95 -7.43 5.56
C GLU A 105 -4.31 -6.89 4.19
N VAL A 106 -3.51 -7.20 3.17
CA VAL A 106 -3.67 -6.72 1.80
C VAL A 106 -3.53 -7.91 0.86
N LEU A 107 -4.52 -8.09 -0.02
CA LEU A 107 -4.50 -9.12 -1.07
C LEU A 107 -4.64 -8.45 -2.43
N LEU A 108 -3.69 -8.71 -3.31
CA LEU A 108 -3.63 -8.13 -4.64
C LEU A 108 -3.56 -9.24 -5.68
N THR A 109 -4.35 -9.12 -6.75
CA THR A 109 -4.33 -10.02 -7.90
C THR A 109 -4.11 -9.19 -9.16
N GLN A 110 -3.04 -9.50 -9.91
CA GLN A 110 -2.77 -8.91 -11.22
C GLN A 110 -3.90 -9.22 -12.20
N ASN A 111 -4.05 -8.38 -13.22
CA ASN A 111 -5.00 -8.63 -14.30
C ASN A 111 -4.38 -9.51 -15.38
N SER A 112 -5.21 -10.24 -16.13
CA SER A 112 -4.80 -10.92 -17.36
C SER A 112 -4.47 -9.90 -18.45
N SER A 113 -3.70 -10.31 -19.47
CA SER A 113 -3.50 -9.45 -20.65
C SER A 113 -4.82 -9.13 -21.35
N GLY A 114 -5.03 -7.86 -21.68
CA GLY A 114 -6.26 -7.39 -22.34
C GLY A 114 -7.50 -7.30 -21.45
N SER A 115 -7.48 -7.86 -20.24
CA SER A 115 -8.66 -7.91 -19.35
C SER A 115 -8.52 -6.98 -18.14
N ALA A 116 -9.64 -6.42 -17.70
CA ALA A 116 -9.76 -5.70 -16.44
C ALA A 116 -10.37 -6.63 -15.39
N ASN A 117 -9.59 -7.58 -14.88
CA ASN A 117 -10.01 -8.59 -13.90
C ASN A 117 -9.08 -8.64 -12.67
N GLY A 118 -8.21 -7.63 -12.50
CA GLY A 118 -7.39 -7.49 -11.31
C GLY A 118 -8.23 -7.13 -10.09
N VAL A 119 -7.70 -7.45 -8.91
CA VAL A 119 -8.38 -7.25 -7.63
C VAL A 119 -7.43 -6.64 -6.61
N ALA A 120 -7.94 -5.72 -5.79
CA ALA A 120 -7.29 -5.25 -4.57
C ALA A 120 -8.26 -5.39 -3.40
N LYS A 121 -7.80 -5.96 -2.29
CA LYS A 121 -8.55 -6.06 -1.04
C LYS A 121 -7.67 -5.65 0.14
N MET A 122 -8.29 -5.02 1.14
CA MET A 122 -7.63 -4.64 2.39
C MET A 122 -8.54 -4.95 3.58
N TRP A 123 -8.00 -5.57 4.62
CA TRP A 123 -8.67 -5.79 5.89
C TRP A 123 -7.91 -5.06 7.00
N VAL A 124 -8.65 -4.55 7.98
CA VAL A 124 -8.11 -3.99 9.22
C VAL A 124 -8.77 -4.69 10.39
N ASN A 125 -7.96 -5.26 11.28
CA ASN A 125 -8.39 -6.01 12.46
C ASN A 125 -9.41 -7.14 12.13
N GLY A 126 -9.28 -7.76 10.95
CA GLY A 126 -10.16 -8.84 10.47
C GLY A 126 -11.37 -8.38 9.65
N THR A 127 -11.69 -7.09 9.63
CA THR A 127 -12.82 -6.55 8.86
C THR A 127 -12.39 -6.15 7.45
N LEU A 128 -13.07 -6.65 6.42
CA LEU A 128 -12.83 -6.24 5.04
C LEU A 128 -13.20 -4.77 4.86
N CYS A 129 -12.21 -3.97 4.53
CA CYS A 129 -12.31 -2.52 4.58
C CYS A 129 -12.36 -1.84 3.21
N MET A 130 -11.74 -2.47 2.23
CA MET A 130 -11.76 -2.02 0.86
C MET A 130 -11.69 -3.24 -0.02
N GLN A 131 -12.51 -3.25 -1.06
CA GLN A 131 -12.41 -4.19 -2.16
C GLN A 131 -12.66 -3.42 -3.46
N ARG A 132 -11.73 -3.53 -4.41
CA ARG A 132 -11.94 -3.09 -5.78
C ARG A 132 -11.61 -4.23 -6.73
N SER A 133 -12.58 -4.58 -7.54
CA SER A 133 -12.45 -5.51 -8.66
C SER A 133 -12.30 -4.73 -9.97
N ASN A 134 -12.16 -5.45 -11.07
CA ASN A 134 -12.05 -4.93 -12.42
C ASN A 134 -10.89 -3.96 -12.61
N LEU A 135 -9.78 -4.20 -11.89
CA LEU A 135 -8.58 -3.39 -12.01
C LEU A 135 -7.78 -3.81 -13.24
N THR A 136 -7.23 -2.82 -13.93
CA THR A 136 -6.14 -3.00 -14.90
C THR A 136 -4.86 -2.42 -14.30
N TRP A 137 -4.05 -3.27 -13.70
CA TRP A 137 -2.75 -2.90 -13.13
C TRP A 137 -1.76 -2.50 -14.22
N SER A 138 -1.73 -3.25 -15.33
CA SER A 138 -1.00 -2.92 -16.55
C SER A 138 -1.81 -3.25 -17.80
N GLY A 139 -1.58 -2.54 -18.90
CA GLY A 139 -2.28 -2.65 -20.17
C GLY A 139 -1.87 -3.87 -20.99
N ALA A 140 -2.59 -4.14 -22.08
CA ALA A 140 -2.46 -5.36 -22.89
C ALA A 140 -1.05 -5.59 -23.47
N ALA A 141 -0.31 -4.51 -23.76
CA ALA A 141 1.05 -4.59 -24.30
C ALA A 141 2.06 -5.18 -23.31
N ARG A 142 1.76 -5.21 -22.00
CA ARG A 142 2.64 -5.79 -20.99
C ARG A 142 2.41 -7.29 -20.86
N THR A 143 3.43 -8.07 -21.24
CA THR A 143 3.49 -9.52 -21.03
C THR A 143 4.07 -9.85 -19.64
N GLY A 144 3.84 -11.08 -19.16
CA GLY A 144 4.43 -11.57 -17.90
C GLY A 144 4.04 -10.75 -16.67
N LYS A 145 2.77 -10.34 -16.58
CA LYS A 145 2.21 -9.51 -15.50
C LYS A 145 2.36 -10.22 -14.16
N ARG A 146 3.06 -9.57 -13.23
CA ARG A 146 3.41 -10.16 -11.94
C ARG A 146 3.66 -9.10 -10.87
N TRP A 147 3.49 -9.49 -9.62
CA TRP A 147 4.05 -8.80 -8.47
C TRP A 147 5.52 -9.15 -8.34
N THR A 148 6.37 -8.15 -8.19
CA THR A 148 7.83 -8.33 -8.20
C THR A 148 8.44 -8.13 -6.82
N ALA A 149 7.90 -7.19 -6.03
CA ALA A 149 8.51 -6.85 -4.76
C ALA A 149 7.55 -6.23 -3.74
N VAL A 150 7.88 -6.41 -2.46
CA VAL A 150 7.31 -5.64 -1.34
C VAL A 150 8.45 -4.91 -0.66
N GLN A 151 8.30 -3.60 -0.53
CA GLN A 151 9.29 -2.71 0.07
C GLN A 151 8.70 -2.08 1.34
N LEU A 152 9.37 -2.25 2.49
CA LEU A 152 9.13 -1.39 3.65
C LEU A 152 9.76 -0.03 3.36
N ASN A 153 8.94 0.97 3.07
CA ASN A 153 9.42 2.31 2.77
C ASN A 153 8.49 3.37 3.36
N PRO A 154 8.57 3.58 4.68
CA PRO A 154 7.78 4.59 5.33
C PRO A 154 8.23 5.97 4.87
N THR A 155 7.39 6.65 4.13
CA THR A 155 7.66 7.97 3.55
C THR A 155 6.42 8.85 3.61
N TYR A 156 6.62 10.14 3.83
CA TYR A 156 5.53 11.09 3.66
C TYR A 156 5.20 11.21 2.16
N GLY A 157 3.93 11.13 1.82
CA GLY A 157 3.46 11.38 0.46
C GLY A 157 3.27 12.87 0.19
N GLY A 158 3.29 13.27 -1.08
CA GLY A 158 3.08 14.65 -1.50
C GLY A 158 4.21 15.60 -1.09
N THR A 159 3.93 16.91 -1.11
CA THR A 159 4.87 17.98 -0.77
C THR A 159 4.79 18.40 0.71
N GLY A 160 4.14 17.59 1.55
CA GLY A 160 3.89 17.89 2.95
C GLY A 160 5.14 17.82 3.82
N LYS A 161 5.15 18.59 4.91
CA LYS A 161 6.21 18.57 5.92
C LYS A 161 5.69 17.95 7.21
N VAL A 162 6.58 17.37 8.01
CA VAL A 162 6.35 17.07 9.42
C VAL A 162 7.19 18.02 10.26
N GLN A 163 6.59 18.51 11.35
CA GLN A 163 7.21 19.52 12.22
C GLN A 163 8.32 18.93 13.10
N THR A 164 8.23 17.65 13.42
CA THR A 164 9.16 16.94 14.29
C THR A 164 9.35 15.49 13.82
N ALA A 165 10.41 14.84 14.28
CA ALA A 165 10.61 13.42 14.04
C ALA A 165 9.43 12.62 14.62
N GLN A 166 8.84 11.77 13.78
CA GLN A 166 7.76 10.87 14.14
C GLN A 166 8.26 9.43 14.01
N TYR A 167 7.73 8.55 14.85
CA TYR A 167 8.07 7.14 14.83
C TYR A 167 6.82 6.31 14.62
N ILE A 168 6.95 5.27 13.80
CA ILE A 168 5.94 4.24 13.63
C ILE A 168 6.60 2.88 13.85
N ARG A 169 5.86 1.94 14.42
CA ARG A 169 6.35 0.59 14.72
C ARG A 169 5.66 -0.42 13.82
N TYR A 170 6.43 -1.39 13.37
CA TYR A 170 5.95 -2.53 12.60
C TYR A 170 6.15 -3.81 13.41
N GLY A 171 5.26 -4.76 13.25
CA GLY A 171 5.35 -6.08 13.85
C GLY A 171 4.70 -7.13 12.96
N ALA A 172 5.07 -8.41 13.18
CA ALA A 172 4.44 -9.57 12.54
C ALA A 172 4.22 -9.44 11.02
N VAL A 173 5.21 -8.89 10.30
CA VAL A 173 5.19 -8.76 8.84
C VAL A 173 5.29 -10.15 8.22
N ARG A 174 4.34 -10.49 7.35
CA ARG A 174 4.30 -11.75 6.60
C ARG A 174 3.95 -11.46 5.15
N VAL A 175 4.65 -12.12 4.23
CA VAL A 175 4.39 -12.03 2.80
C VAL A 175 4.17 -13.44 2.27
N SER A 176 3.15 -13.61 1.43
CA SER A 176 2.87 -14.85 0.70
C SER A 176 2.50 -14.49 -0.73
N ALA A 177 2.91 -15.30 -1.70
CA ALA A 177 2.66 -15.01 -3.10
C ALA A 177 2.44 -16.31 -3.91
N LYS A 178 1.61 -16.22 -4.95
CA LYS A 178 1.26 -17.32 -5.87
C LYS A 178 1.27 -16.84 -7.31
#